data_AF-A0AAJ2LZT2-F1
#
_entry.id   AF-A0AAJ2LZT2-F1
#
_cell.length_a   1.000
_cell.length_b   1.000
_cell.length_c   1.000
_cell.angle_alpha   90.00
_cell.angle_beta   90.00
_cell.angle_gamma   90.00
#
_symmetry.space_group_name_H-M   'P 1'
#
loop_
_entity.id
_entity.type
_entity.pdbx_description
1 polymer ?
#
loop_
_entity_poly.entity_id
_entity_poly.type
_entity_poly.pdbx_seq_one_letter_code
_entity_poly.pdbx_strand_id
1 'polypeptide(L)'
;MAEPAELFPGTVRSLPDAVSAASFSWPGSAPVPVRFVEGFEEFVAYARREGEDPAGLSADIARLWEFLTGRTEVVETPALWASAARFAGNVLAVAHPAATWRVTPELEVGTSTRSVPVAGLVRIMVEHPEHRQPFLEMMASWPQADEDDREMAALSRDTHAPTLRFPLVAFERPAFPDQEYRDSGGRIIDYGNRWEGGQPPEETYSRLSHPERFAPLMMDAESLVAYLQASYVVEVDRQSADGEVRFTLRPSSGATMTITATKESVQVRAGALFRASAPECACDACDESADTAADHLEEVVLAIPAGGLREVFPVGRRRWQHVQLLRREGAGSSGGPPDPHLSASELEHAVDTLRGLDRGWWPAWTLREN
;
A
#
# COMPACT_ATOMS: atom_id res chain seq x y z
N MET A 1 -13.07 45.24 3.29
CA MET A 1 -11.89 44.43 3.67
C MET A 1 -12.45 43.25 4.47
N ALA A 2 -12.27 42.02 3.99
CA ALA A 2 -12.84 40.84 4.64
C ALA A 2 -12.22 40.63 6.03
N GLU A 3 -13.04 40.25 7.01
CA GLU A 3 -12.51 39.79 8.29
C GLU A 3 -11.75 38.47 8.12
N PRO A 4 -10.74 38.15 8.95
CA PRO A 4 -9.97 36.91 8.82
C PRO A 4 -10.84 35.65 8.75
N ALA A 5 -11.95 35.62 9.49
CA ALA A 5 -12.92 34.52 9.50
C ALA A 5 -13.70 34.36 8.17
N GLU A 6 -13.73 35.39 7.32
CA GLU A 6 -14.43 35.39 6.03
C GLU A 6 -13.53 34.99 4.85
N LEU A 7 -12.22 34.80 5.08
CA LEU A 7 -11.26 34.46 4.03
C LEU A 7 -11.42 33.03 3.47
N PHE A 8 -12.11 32.16 4.22
CA PHE A 8 -12.32 30.76 3.87
C PHE A 8 -13.82 30.45 3.79
N PRO A 9 -14.27 29.58 2.86
CA PRO A 9 -15.68 29.41 2.51
C PRO A 9 -16.53 28.64 3.54
N GLY A 10 -16.02 28.37 4.74
CA GLY A 10 -16.70 27.57 5.75
C GLY A 10 -16.35 27.97 7.17
N THR A 11 -16.95 27.28 8.15
CA THR A 11 -16.75 27.59 9.56
C THR A 11 -15.30 27.32 9.97
N VAL A 12 -14.62 28.38 10.40
CA VAL A 12 -13.32 28.32 11.07
C VAL A 12 -13.50 27.84 12.51
N ARG A 13 -12.69 26.88 12.96
CA ARG A 13 -12.78 26.28 14.30
C ARG A 13 -11.41 26.13 14.95
N SER A 14 -11.37 26.04 16.27
CA SER A 14 -10.17 25.59 16.98
C SER A 14 -9.87 24.12 16.66
N LEU A 15 -8.58 23.75 16.62
CA LEU A 15 -8.19 22.35 16.58
C LEU A 15 -8.48 21.69 17.95
N PRO A 16 -8.98 20.45 17.97
CA PRO A 16 -9.11 19.71 19.22
C PRO A 16 -7.73 19.42 19.82
N ASP A 17 -7.62 19.49 21.15
CA ASP A 17 -6.37 19.17 21.85
C ASP A 17 -5.90 17.75 21.53
N ALA A 18 -4.59 17.57 21.28
CA ALA A 18 -3.99 16.27 20.98
C ALA A 18 -4.30 15.20 22.05
N VAL A 19 -4.49 15.63 23.30
CA VAL A 19 -4.82 14.76 24.44
C VAL A 19 -6.27 14.23 24.36
N SER A 20 -7.19 14.97 23.75
CA SER A 20 -8.58 14.52 23.50
C SER A 20 -8.72 13.63 22.27
N ALA A 21 -7.79 13.70 21.30
CA ALA A 21 -7.78 12.77 20.16
C ALA A 21 -7.29 11.37 20.56
N ALA A 22 -6.40 11.28 21.55
CA ALA A 22 -5.87 10.02 22.08
C ALA A 22 -6.71 9.42 23.23
N SER A 23 -7.60 10.19 23.85
CA SER A 23 -8.35 9.77 25.05
C SER A 23 -9.85 9.66 24.74
N PHE A 24 -10.37 8.44 24.76
CA PHE A 24 -11.79 8.05 24.70
C PHE A 24 -12.49 8.09 23.33
N SER A 25 -12.15 7.13 22.47
CA SER A 25 -13.06 6.66 21.40
C SER A 25 -14.17 5.79 22.01
N TRP A 26 -15.26 6.39 22.49
CA TRP A 26 -16.51 5.66 22.67
C TRP A 26 -17.06 5.24 21.29
N PRO A 27 -17.62 4.03 21.11
CA PRO A 27 -18.19 3.62 19.83
C PRO A 27 -19.47 4.44 19.58
N GLY A 28 -19.37 5.52 18.80
CA GLY A 28 -20.55 6.30 18.39
C GLY A 28 -20.34 7.70 17.84
N SER A 29 -19.21 8.37 18.09
CA SER A 29 -18.97 9.72 17.53
C SER A 29 -17.56 9.84 16.98
N ALA A 30 -17.38 9.58 15.68
CA ALA A 30 -16.19 10.07 15.01
C ALA A 30 -16.16 11.60 15.16
N PRO A 31 -15.03 12.20 15.58
CA PRO A 31 -14.94 13.66 15.70
C PRO A 31 -15.28 14.29 14.34
N VAL A 32 -16.09 15.36 14.38
CA VAL A 32 -16.47 16.07 13.16
C VAL A 32 -15.20 16.61 12.50
N PRO A 33 -14.94 16.27 11.23
CA PRO A 33 -13.71 16.71 10.58
C PRO A 33 -13.62 18.24 10.55
N VAL A 34 -12.48 18.79 10.98
CA VAL A 34 -12.22 20.24 10.96
C VAL A 34 -11.59 20.59 9.63
N ARG A 35 -12.26 21.45 8.84
CA ARG A 35 -11.79 21.84 7.51
C ARG A 35 -10.99 23.14 7.50
N PHE A 36 -11.39 24.11 8.32
CA PHE A 36 -10.68 25.38 8.45
C PHE A 36 -10.38 25.66 9.92
N VAL A 37 -9.14 26.05 10.21
CA VAL A 37 -8.67 26.33 11.57
C VAL A 37 -8.39 27.80 11.80
N GLU A 38 -8.60 28.29 13.01
CA GLU A 38 -8.21 29.64 13.44
C GLU A 38 -6.70 29.75 13.71
N GLY A 39 -6.19 30.94 14.01
CA GLY A 39 -4.79 31.17 14.38
C GLY A 39 -3.88 31.63 13.24
N PHE A 40 -4.46 32.10 12.13
CA PHE A 40 -3.75 32.60 10.95
C PHE A 40 -3.69 34.14 10.85
N GLU A 41 -4.12 34.84 11.91
CA GLU A 41 -4.32 36.30 11.91
C GLU A 41 -2.99 37.07 11.82
N GLU A 42 -1.91 36.57 12.43
CA GLU A 42 -0.59 37.20 12.34
C GLU A 42 -0.07 37.18 10.90
N PHE A 43 -0.27 36.06 10.18
CA PHE A 43 0.11 35.96 8.78
C PHE A 43 -0.73 36.89 7.88
N VAL A 44 -2.03 37.01 8.14
CA VAL A 44 -2.92 37.95 7.43
C VAL A 44 -2.47 39.39 7.64
N ALA A 45 -2.09 39.76 8.87
CA ALA A 45 -1.55 41.09 9.17
C ALA A 45 -0.21 41.33 8.47
N TYR A 46 0.66 40.32 8.44
CA TYR A 46 1.92 40.34 7.70
C TYR A 46 1.68 40.58 6.20
N ALA A 47 0.84 39.78 5.54
CA ALA A 47 0.57 39.91 4.11
C ALA A 47 0.03 41.30 3.72
N ARG A 48 -0.87 41.86 4.53
CA ARG A 48 -1.40 43.22 4.32
C ARG A 48 -0.32 44.29 4.42
N ARG A 49 0.60 44.16 5.38
CA ARG A 49 1.71 45.10 5.56
C ARG A 49 2.68 45.05 4.38
N GLU A 50 2.86 43.87 3.79
CA GLU A 50 3.64 43.66 2.56
C GLU A 50 2.89 44.08 1.28
N GLY A 51 1.68 44.65 1.41
CA GLY A 51 0.89 45.18 0.30
C GLY A 51 0.10 44.13 -0.48
N GLU A 52 0.02 42.90 0.02
CA GLU A 52 -0.75 41.83 -0.63
C GLU A 52 -2.18 41.70 -0.11
N ASP A 53 -3.07 41.15 -0.95
CA ASP A 53 -4.45 40.85 -0.60
C ASP A 53 -4.59 39.41 -0.06
N PRO A 54 -4.91 39.23 1.23
CA PRO A 54 -5.08 37.90 1.82
C PRO A 54 -6.19 37.08 1.15
N ALA A 55 -7.22 37.70 0.55
CA ALA A 55 -8.27 36.97 -0.14
C ALA A 55 -7.78 36.32 -1.45
N GLY A 56 -6.85 36.99 -2.14
CA GLY A 56 -6.16 36.40 -3.29
C GLY A 56 -5.26 35.24 -2.89
N LEU A 57 -4.54 35.37 -1.78
CA LEU A 57 -3.67 34.30 -1.26
C LEU A 57 -4.49 33.10 -0.73
N SER A 58 -5.67 33.34 -0.14
CA SER A 58 -6.50 32.26 0.42
C SER A 58 -7.18 31.40 -0.65
N ALA A 59 -7.40 31.96 -1.84
CA ALA A 59 -8.07 31.29 -2.96
C ALA A 59 -7.10 30.55 -3.89
N ASP A 60 -5.80 30.89 -3.88
CA ASP A 60 -4.82 30.40 -4.84
C ASP A 60 -3.49 30.02 -4.15
N ILE A 61 -3.25 28.72 -4.05
CA ILE A 61 -2.02 28.18 -3.45
C ILE A 61 -0.77 28.51 -4.26
N ALA A 62 -0.89 28.66 -5.58
CA ALA A 62 0.22 29.01 -6.44
C ALA A 62 0.66 30.46 -6.19
N ARG A 63 -0.32 31.35 -5.98
CA ARG A 63 -0.09 32.75 -5.56
C ARG A 63 0.47 32.83 -4.14
N LEU A 64 -0.03 32.02 -3.21
CA LEU A 64 0.55 31.94 -1.85
C LEU A 64 2.02 31.52 -1.89
N TRP A 65 2.38 30.54 -2.71
CA TRP A 65 3.75 30.09 -2.89
C TRP A 65 4.65 31.20 -3.45
N GLU A 66 4.20 31.87 -4.53
CA GLU A 66 4.92 33.00 -5.12
C GLU A 66 5.15 34.11 -4.10
N PHE A 67 4.13 34.41 -3.29
CA PHE A 67 4.25 35.41 -2.24
C PHE A 67 5.31 35.05 -1.21
N LEU A 68 5.34 33.80 -0.72
CA LEU A 68 6.25 33.35 0.33
C LEU A 68 7.70 33.15 -0.13
N THR A 69 7.94 33.01 -1.44
CA THR A 69 9.27 32.70 -1.98
C THR A 69 10.33 33.70 -1.53
N GLY A 70 11.38 33.22 -0.86
CA GLY A 70 12.51 34.03 -0.41
C GLY A 70 12.26 34.90 0.83
N ARG A 71 11.08 34.82 1.45
CA ARG A 71 10.71 35.59 2.67
C ARG A 71 11.09 34.82 3.94
N THR A 72 12.39 34.71 4.21
CA THR A 72 12.91 33.90 5.33
C THR A 72 12.41 34.35 6.71
N GLU A 73 12.03 35.62 6.86
CA GLU A 73 11.47 36.15 8.10
C GLU A 73 10.18 35.43 8.55
N VAL A 74 9.44 34.85 7.60
CA VAL A 74 8.22 34.09 7.87
C VAL A 74 8.51 32.82 8.66
N VAL A 75 9.63 32.14 8.36
CA VAL A 75 10.02 30.87 9.02
C VAL A 75 10.96 31.10 10.21
N GLU A 76 11.69 32.22 10.23
CA GLU A 76 12.57 32.60 11.34
C GLU A 76 11.78 33.09 12.58
N THR A 77 10.56 33.59 12.39
CA THR A 77 9.70 34.07 13.48
C THR A 77 8.69 32.99 13.87
N PRO A 78 8.78 32.35 15.06
CA PRO A 78 7.96 31.17 15.38
C PRO A 78 6.44 31.41 15.34
N ALA A 79 5.97 32.56 15.82
CA ALA A 79 4.55 32.89 15.84
C ALA A 79 4.01 33.11 14.41
N LEU A 80 4.74 33.87 13.59
CA LEU A 80 4.42 34.09 12.19
C LEU A 80 4.48 32.79 11.38
N TRP A 81 5.46 31.92 11.63
CA TRP A 81 5.58 30.63 10.96
C TRP A 81 4.39 29.73 11.28
N ALA A 82 4.03 29.62 12.56
CA ALA A 82 2.88 28.84 13.01
C ALA A 82 1.56 29.39 12.48
N SER A 83 1.46 30.72 12.30
CA SER A 83 0.30 31.40 11.71
C SER A 83 0.22 31.17 10.20
N ALA A 84 1.35 31.28 9.50
CA ALA A 84 1.48 31.00 8.06
C ALA A 84 1.15 29.53 7.74
N ALA A 85 1.58 28.59 8.59
CA ALA A 85 1.28 27.17 8.44
C ALA A 85 -0.24 26.90 8.52
N ARG A 86 -0.95 27.55 9.46
CA ARG A 86 -2.41 27.49 9.57
C ARG A 86 -3.09 28.11 8.34
N PHE A 87 -2.60 29.25 7.87
CA PHE A 87 -3.09 29.86 6.64
C PHE A 87 -2.94 28.92 5.45
N ALA A 88 -1.73 28.41 5.21
CA ALA A 88 -1.41 27.51 4.11
C ALA A 88 -2.24 26.22 4.16
N GLY A 89 -2.45 25.63 5.35
CA GLY A 89 -3.32 24.48 5.51
C GLY A 89 -4.78 24.77 5.18
N ASN A 90 -5.30 25.94 5.53
CA ASN A 90 -6.65 26.34 5.11
C ASN A 90 -6.72 26.56 3.59
N VAL A 91 -5.68 27.11 2.96
CA VAL A 91 -5.59 27.20 1.48
C VAL A 91 -5.59 25.81 0.84
N LEU A 92 -4.89 24.83 1.41
CA LEU A 92 -4.95 23.44 0.95
C LEU A 92 -6.38 22.88 1.03
N ALA A 93 -7.08 23.14 2.15
CA ALA A 93 -8.46 22.70 2.33
C ALA A 93 -9.45 23.40 1.38
N VAL A 94 -9.14 24.61 0.90
CA VAL A 94 -9.87 25.27 -0.21
C VAL A 94 -9.58 24.55 -1.52
N ALA A 95 -8.30 24.35 -1.84
CA ALA A 95 -7.85 23.74 -3.09
C ALA A 95 -8.35 22.30 -3.26
N HIS A 96 -8.49 21.55 -2.16
CA HIS A 96 -8.99 20.18 -2.17
C HIS A 96 -10.19 19.99 -1.21
N PRO A 97 -11.43 19.96 -1.71
CA PRO A 97 -12.63 20.00 -0.85
C PRO A 97 -12.80 18.87 0.17
N ALA A 98 -12.20 17.71 -0.10
CA ALA A 98 -12.24 16.56 0.82
C ALA A 98 -11.18 16.63 1.92
N ALA A 99 -10.18 17.53 1.81
CA ALA A 99 -9.11 17.64 2.78
C ALA A 99 -9.58 18.24 4.11
N THR A 100 -9.09 17.65 5.20
CA THR A 100 -9.41 18.07 6.57
C THR A 100 -8.14 18.09 7.41
N TRP A 101 -8.12 18.94 8.43
CA TRP A 101 -7.04 19.00 9.39
C TRP A 101 -6.97 17.73 10.23
N ARG A 102 -5.73 17.29 10.50
CA ARG A 102 -5.40 16.14 11.33
C ARG A 102 -4.35 16.54 12.34
N VAL A 103 -4.54 16.06 13.57
CA VAL A 103 -3.58 16.23 14.66
C VAL A 103 -2.74 14.96 14.72
N THR A 104 -1.59 14.97 14.06
CA THR A 104 -0.54 13.94 14.18
C THR A 104 0.61 14.56 15.00
N PRO A 105 1.79 13.93 15.15
CA PRO A 105 2.97 14.60 15.73
C PRO A 105 3.30 15.94 15.05
N GLU A 106 2.91 16.10 13.77
CA GLU A 106 2.91 17.37 13.06
C GLU A 106 1.48 17.77 12.66
N LEU A 107 1.21 19.06 12.48
CA LEU A 107 -0.10 19.46 11.97
C LEU A 107 -0.16 19.25 10.47
N GLU A 108 -1.21 18.55 10.03
CA GLU A 108 -1.35 18.14 8.64
C GLU A 108 -2.75 18.45 8.10
N VAL A 109 -2.84 18.62 6.78
CA VAL A 109 -4.09 18.73 6.04
C VAL A 109 -4.13 17.69 4.93
N GLY A 110 -5.20 16.92 4.84
CA GLY A 110 -5.37 15.95 3.77
C GLY A 110 -6.53 14.97 3.92
N THR A 111 -6.45 13.87 3.17
CA THR A 111 -7.42 12.78 3.07
C THR A 111 -6.78 11.45 3.45
N SER A 112 -7.48 10.30 3.30
CA SER A 112 -6.89 8.97 3.51
C SER A 112 -5.71 8.71 2.58
N THR A 113 -5.70 9.34 1.41
CA THR A 113 -4.74 9.03 0.34
C THR A 113 -3.45 9.84 0.45
N ARG A 114 -3.55 11.09 0.91
CA ARG A 114 -2.41 12.01 1.05
C ARG A 114 -2.65 12.95 2.21
N SER A 115 -1.56 13.38 2.84
CA SER A 115 -1.56 14.33 3.94
C SER A 115 -0.32 15.21 3.82
N VAL A 116 -0.47 16.51 4.06
CA VAL A 116 0.62 17.49 3.91
C VAL A 116 0.93 18.15 5.26
N PRO A 117 2.14 17.97 5.81
CA PRO A 117 2.59 18.70 6.99
C PRO A 117 2.75 20.19 6.66
N VAL A 118 1.93 21.03 7.29
CA VAL A 118 1.77 22.42 6.85
C VAL A 118 2.95 23.32 7.25
N ALA A 119 3.61 23.01 8.37
CA ALA A 119 4.79 23.77 8.82
C ALA A 119 5.98 23.51 7.88
N GLY A 120 6.20 22.24 7.52
CA GLY A 120 7.18 21.84 6.51
C GLY A 120 6.88 22.43 5.14
N LEU A 121 5.60 22.44 4.73
CA LEU A 121 5.18 23.07 3.47
C LEU A 121 5.56 24.54 3.40
N VAL A 122 5.26 25.34 4.43
CA VAL A 122 5.60 26.77 4.45
C VAL A 122 7.11 26.97 4.35
N ARG A 123 7.91 26.12 5.02
CA ARG A 123 9.37 26.18 4.88
C ARG A 123 9.81 25.91 3.44
N ILE A 124 9.27 24.87 2.82
CA ILE A 124 9.53 24.55 1.41
C ILE A 124 9.12 25.71 0.49
N MET A 125 7.97 26.35 0.73
CA MET A 125 7.52 27.52 -0.05
C MET A 125 8.52 28.69 0.01
N VAL A 126 9.13 28.91 1.17
CA VAL A 126 10.08 30.01 1.41
C VAL A 126 11.46 29.68 0.84
N GLU A 127 11.97 28.48 1.14
CA GLU A 127 13.37 28.10 0.93
C GLU A 127 13.62 27.38 -0.40
N HIS A 128 12.60 26.76 -0.99
CA HIS A 128 12.73 25.86 -2.13
C HIS A 128 11.73 26.17 -3.27
N PRO A 129 11.88 27.31 -3.97
CA PRO A 129 10.98 27.69 -5.07
C PRO A 129 10.89 26.65 -6.21
N GLU A 130 11.93 25.84 -6.40
CA GLU A 130 11.97 24.74 -7.37
C GLU A 130 10.89 23.68 -7.13
N HIS A 131 10.38 23.55 -5.90
CA HIS A 131 9.34 22.58 -5.56
C HIS A 131 7.91 23.05 -5.86
N ARG A 132 7.72 24.33 -6.27
CA ARG A 132 6.39 24.87 -6.58
C ARG A 132 5.66 24.05 -7.65
N GLN A 133 6.30 23.82 -8.79
CA GLN A 133 5.65 23.14 -9.91
C GLN A 133 5.36 21.66 -9.61
N PRO A 134 6.30 20.85 -9.08
CA PRO A 134 6.02 19.49 -8.63
C PRO A 134 4.87 19.42 -7.60
N PHE A 135 4.78 20.39 -6.69
CA PHE A 135 3.72 20.44 -5.69
C PHE A 135 2.34 20.70 -6.33
N LEU A 136 2.25 21.63 -7.29
CA LEU A 136 1.00 21.91 -7.99
C LEU A 136 0.53 20.71 -8.83
N GLU A 137 1.45 19.97 -9.45
CA GLU A 137 1.15 18.73 -10.15
C GLU A 137 0.64 17.64 -9.19
N MET A 138 1.24 17.53 -8.01
CA MET A 138 0.77 16.64 -6.95
C MET A 138 -0.66 17.01 -6.52
N MET A 139 -0.95 18.29 -6.27
CA MET A 139 -2.29 18.80 -5.95
C MET A 139 -3.30 18.48 -7.07
N ALA A 140 -2.94 18.70 -8.33
CA ALA A 140 -3.81 18.43 -9.48
C ALA A 140 -4.18 16.93 -9.60
N SER A 141 -3.29 16.02 -9.18
CA SER A 141 -3.54 14.58 -9.22
C SER A 141 -4.35 14.04 -8.03
N TRP A 142 -4.57 14.85 -6.99
CA TRP A 142 -5.16 14.43 -5.71
C TRP A 142 -6.63 14.02 -5.81
N PRO A 143 -7.52 14.75 -6.51
CA PRO A 143 -8.90 14.31 -6.67
C PRO A 143 -9.04 12.91 -7.28
N GLN A 144 -8.17 12.56 -8.23
CA GLN A 144 -8.14 11.21 -8.80
C GLN A 144 -7.61 10.18 -7.80
N ALA A 145 -6.63 10.53 -6.96
CA ALA A 145 -6.17 9.61 -5.89
C ALA A 145 -7.31 9.27 -4.92
N ASP A 146 -8.12 10.25 -4.52
CA ASP A 146 -9.29 10.03 -3.68
C ASP A 146 -10.42 9.25 -4.37
N GLU A 147 -10.55 9.34 -5.69
CA GLU A 147 -11.48 8.50 -6.45
C GLU A 147 -11.00 7.05 -6.44
N ASP A 148 -9.73 6.82 -6.74
CA ASP A 148 -9.16 5.48 -6.77
C ASP A 148 -9.25 4.79 -5.40
N ASP A 149 -8.94 5.49 -4.30
CA ASP A 149 -9.08 4.94 -2.94
C ASP A 149 -10.53 4.56 -2.61
N ARG A 150 -11.51 5.37 -3.05
CA ARG A 150 -12.93 5.04 -2.86
C ARG A 150 -13.35 3.81 -3.64
N GLU A 151 -12.88 3.66 -4.88
CA GLU A 151 -13.15 2.49 -5.71
C GLU A 151 -12.52 1.22 -5.12
N MET A 152 -11.26 1.31 -4.69
CA MET A 152 -10.56 0.22 -4.01
C MET A 152 -11.25 -0.19 -2.70
N ALA A 153 -11.59 0.78 -1.86
CA ALA A 153 -12.31 0.54 -0.61
C ALA A 153 -13.72 -0.03 -0.84
N ALA A 154 -14.38 0.30 -1.96
CA ALA A 154 -15.65 -0.31 -2.32
C ALA A 154 -15.50 -1.81 -2.64
N LEU A 155 -14.43 -2.20 -3.34
CA LEU A 155 -14.15 -3.60 -3.66
C LEU A 155 -13.79 -4.41 -2.41
N SER A 156 -12.95 -3.87 -1.52
CA SER A 156 -12.55 -4.55 -0.28
C SER A 156 -13.71 -4.71 0.71
N ARG A 157 -14.74 -3.85 0.67
CA ARG A 157 -15.94 -3.97 1.49
C ARG A 157 -17.00 -4.93 0.92
N ASP A 158 -16.81 -5.42 -0.30
CA ASP A 158 -17.75 -6.38 -0.88
C ASP A 158 -17.71 -7.70 -0.09
N THR A 159 -18.82 -8.02 0.59
CA THR A 159 -18.94 -9.17 1.48
C THR A 159 -19.27 -10.49 0.75
N HIS A 160 -19.38 -10.46 -0.58
CA HIS A 160 -19.77 -11.62 -1.38
C HIS A 160 -18.57 -12.55 -1.62
N ALA A 161 -18.04 -13.11 -0.54
CA ALA A 161 -16.98 -14.11 -0.57
C ALA A 161 -17.57 -15.50 -0.91
N PRO A 162 -16.94 -16.27 -1.83
CA PRO A 162 -17.31 -17.66 -2.04
C PRO A 162 -16.98 -18.51 -0.81
N THR A 163 -17.64 -19.65 -0.69
CA THR A 163 -17.23 -20.65 0.30
C THR A 163 -16.02 -21.42 -0.21
N LEU A 164 -14.91 -21.35 0.50
CA LEU A 164 -13.69 -22.08 0.15
C LEU A 164 -13.90 -23.60 0.19
N ARG A 165 -13.12 -24.32 -0.63
CA ARG A 165 -13.17 -25.78 -0.77
C ARG A 165 -11.77 -26.36 -0.60
N PHE A 166 -11.51 -26.97 0.54
CA PHE A 166 -10.23 -27.61 0.83
C PHE A 166 -10.33 -29.14 0.77
N PRO A 167 -9.22 -29.84 0.46
CA PRO A 167 -9.15 -31.29 0.62
C PRO A 167 -9.31 -31.68 2.10
N LEU A 168 -9.78 -32.91 2.34
CA LEU A 168 -9.99 -33.42 3.71
C LEU A 168 -8.68 -33.61 4.47
N VAL A 169 -7.63 -34.03 3.78
CA VAL A 169 -6.29 -34.17 4.32
C VAL A 169 -5.56 -32.85 4.07
N ALA A 170 -5.06 -32.23 5.15
CA ALA A 170 -4.30 -30.99 5.03
C ALA A 170 -2.91 -31.28 4.42
N PHE A 171 -2.33 -30.25 3.80
CA PHE A 171 -0.93 -30.30 3.40
C PHE A 171 -0.03 -30.40 4.64
N GLU A 172 1.02 -31.21 4.54
CA GLU A 172 2.07 -31.32 5.56
C GLU A 172 3.40 -30.94 4.91
N ARG A 173 4.00 -29.86 5.39
CA ARG A 173 5.31 -29.38 4.91
C ARG A 173 6.39 -30.44 5.17
N PRO A 174 7.29 -30.71 4.21
CA PRO A 174 8.48 -31.51 4.47
C PRO A 174 9.42 -30.78 5.45
N ALA A 175 10.00 -31.50 6.42
CA ALA A 175 10.98 -30.91 7.31
C ALA A 175 12.17 -30.32 6.53
N PHE A 176 12.47 -29.04 6.77
CA PHE A 176 13.63 -28.39 6.18
C PHE A 176 14.93 -28.86 6.85
N PRO A 177 16.03 -28.93 6.08
CA PRO A 177 17.32 -29.23 6.66
C PRO A 177 17.78 -28.09 7.57
N ASP A 178 18.26 -28.42 8.77
CA ASP A 178 18.88 -27.45 9.67
C ASP A 178 20.10 -26.81 8.98
N GLN A 179 20.14 -25.48 8.95
CA GLN A 179 21.24 -24.70 8.39
C GLN A 179 21.63 -23.57 9.34
N GLU A 180 22.93 -23.45 9.62
CA GLU A 180 23.49 -22.33 10.38
C GLU A 180 24.07 -21.29 9.45
N TYR A 181 23.57 -20.05 9.54
CA TYR A 181 24.14 -18.89 8.85
C TYR A 181 25.00 -18.09 9.82
N ARG A 182 26.09 -17.50 9.33
CA ARG A 182 27.04 -16.77 10.17
C ARG A 182 27.37 -15.41 9.57
N ASP A 183 27.40 -14.39 10.42
CA ASP A 183 27.83 -13.06 10.01
C ASP A 183 29.35 -12.99 9.75
N SER A 184 29.83 -11.82 9.31
CA SER A 184 31.26 -11.59 9.07
C SER A 184 32.15 -11.74 10.32
N GLY A 185 31.57 -11.70 11.51
CA GLY A 185 32.25 -11.95 12.79
C GLY A 185 32.17 -13.41 13.27
N GLY A 186 31.55 -14.30 12.49
CA GLY A 186 31.36 -15.71 12.81
C GLY A 186 30.20 -16.00 13.77
N ARG A 187 29.40 -14.99 14.14
CA ARG A 187 28.23 -15.15 15.01
C ARG A 187 27.08 -15.76 14.22
N ILE A 188 26.35 -16.67 14.86
CA ILE A 188 25.17 -17.30 14.24
C ILE A 188 24.10 -16.23 14.03
N ILE A 189 23.50 -16.23 12.85
CA ILE A 189 22.34 -15.40 12.50
C ILE A 189 21.08 -16.25 12.67
N ASP A 190 20.25 -15.86 13.63
CA ASP A 190 18.94 -16.47 13.87
C ASP A 190 17.87 -15.76 13.05
N TYR A 191 17.79 -16.12 11.76
CA TYR A 191 16.83 -15.51 10.83
C TYR A 191 15.38 -15.70 11.31
N GLY A 192 14.60 -14.62 11.27
CA GLY A 192 13.24 -14.54 11.82
C GLY A 192 13.18 -13.96 13.23
N ASN A 193 14.32 -13.86 13.92
CA ASN A 193 14.41 -13.37 15.31
C ASN A 193 15.52 -12.32 15.53
N ARG A 194 16.20 -11.84 14.47
CA ARG A 194 17.41 -11.00 14.58
C ARG A 194 17.19 -9.67 15.28
N TRP A 195 15.99 -9.12 15.16
CA TRP A 195 15.70 -7.76 15.63
C TRP A 195 14.99 -7.70 16.97
N GLU A 196 14.56 -8.83 17.55
CA GLU A 196 13.87 -8.89 18.86
C GLU A 196 12.71 -7.87 19.00
N GLY A 197 12.03 -7.54 17.89
CA GLY A 197 10.96 -6.53 17.83
C GLY A 197 11.44 -5.07 17.72
N GLY A 198 12.74 -4.84 17.66
CA GLY A 198 13.36 -3.55 17.33
C GLY A 198 13.35 -3.25 15.82
N GLN A 199 13.79 -2.04 15.46
CA GLN A 199 13.94 -1.66 14.05
C GLN A 199 15.28 -2.17 13.50
N PRO A 200 15.28 -2.75 12.29
CA PRO A 200 16.52 -3.14 11.62
C PRO A 200 17.39 -1.89 11.34
N PRO A 201 18.72 -2.00 11.47
CA PRO A 201 19.64 -0.93 11.06
C PRO A 201 19.50 -0.58 9.58
N GLU A 202 19.69 0.69 9.23
CA GLU A 202 19.45 1.19 7.86
C GLU A 202 20.31 0.45 6.82
N GLU A 203 21.55 0.08 7.17
CA GLU A 203 22.49 -0.64 6.30
C GLU A 203 22.07 -2.08 5.95
N THR A 204 21.03 -2.60 6.59
CA THR A 204 20.49 -3.93 6.33
C THR A 204 19.37 -3.92 5.29
N TYR A 205 18.81 -2.74 4.99
CA TYR A 205 17.83 -2.58 3.92
C TYR A 205 18.51 -2.77 2.57
N SER A 206 17.84 -3.50 1.67
CA SER A 206 18.34 -3.81 0.32
C SER A 206 19.65 -4.63 0.29
N ARG A 207 20.12 -5.14 1.43
CA ARG A 207 21.27 -6.03 1.54
C ARG A 207 20.81 -7.48 1.58
N LEU A 208 21.50 -8.38 0.87
CA LEU A 208 21.22 -9.81 0.87
C LEU A 208 22.50 -10.58 1.18
N SER A 209 22.70 -10.97 2.43
CA SER A 209 23.94 -11.63 2.85
C SER A 209 23.92 -13.15 2.66
N HIS A 210 22.78 -13.79 2.91
CA HIS A 210 22.61 -15.26 2.77
C HIS A 210 21.40 -15.60 1.89
N PRO A 211 21.49 -15.45 0.55
CA PRO A 211 20.43 -15.89 -0.37
C PRO A 211 20.16 -17.39 -0.33
N GLU A 212 21.19 -18.19 -0.05
CA GLU A 212 21.11 -19.64 0.06
C GLU A 212 20.13 -20.12 1.13
N ARG A 213 19.73 -19.24 2.06
CA ARG A 213 18.79 -19.58 3.12
C ARG A 213 17.41 -19.98 2.63
N PHE A 214 17.05 -19.56 1.41
CA PHE A 214 15.76 -19.87 0.81
C PHE A 214 15.78 -21.14 -0.06
N ALA A 215 16.92 -21.83 -0.17
CA ALA A 215 17.04 -23.06 -0.93
C ALA A 215 16.00 -24.15 -0.56
N PRO A 216 15.57 -24.29 0.72
CA PRO A 216 14.51 -25.24 1.09
C PRO A 216 13.15 -24.97 0.44
N LEU A 217 12.85 -23.75 -0.04
CA LEU A 217 11.58 -23.44 -0.70
C LEU A 217 11.36 -24.25 -1.98
N MET A 218 12.43 -24.70 -2.64
CA MET A 218 12.29 -25.63 -3.78
C MET A 218 11.67 -26.96 -3.35
N MET A 219 12.03 -27.48 -2.18
CA MET A 219 11.47 -28.72 -1.64
C MET A 219 9.99 -28.54 -1.30
N ASP A 220 9.64 -27.40 -0.72
CA ASP A 220 8.26 -27.09 -0.39
C ASP A 220 7.37 -26.94 -1.64
N ALA A 221 7.86 -26.21 -2.65
CA ALA A 221 7.18 -26.07 -3.93
C ALA A 221 6.91 -27.43 -4.62
N GLU A 222 7.88 -28.35 -4.59
CA GLU A 222 7.69 -29.70 -5.13
C GLU A 222 6.62 -30.49 -4.35
N SER A 223 6.67 -30.42 -3.02
CA SER A 223 5.68 -31.07 -2.13
C SER A 223 4.28 -30.50 -2.30
N LEU A 224 4.14 -29.17 -2.42
CA LEU A 224 2.87 -28.50 -2.72
C LEU A 224 2.28 -28.97 -4.05
N VAL A 225 3.10 -29.02 -5.11
CA VAL A 225 2.63 -29.48 -6.42
C VAL A 225 2.17 -30.94 -6.37
N ALA A 226 2.93 -31.81 -5.68
CA ALA A 226 2.55 -33.20 -5.50
C ALA A 226 1.22 -33.34 -4.73
N TYR A 227 1.05 -32.57 -3.65
CA TYR A 227 -0.18 -32.51 -2.88
C TYR A 227 -1.37 -32.03 -3.72
N LEU A 228 -1.20 -30.97 -4.51
CA LEU A 228 -2.26 -30.44 -5.37
C LEU A 228 -2.64 -31.44 -6.48
N GLN A 229 -1.66 -32.12 -7.08
CA GLN A 229 -1.92 -33.14 -8.09
C GLN A 229 -2.69 -34.34 -7.53
N ALA A 230 -2.39 -34.73 -6.28
CA ALA A 230 -3.08 -35.80 -5.58
C ALA A 230 -4.50 -35.40 -5.13
N SER A 231 -4.72 -34.12 -4.80
CA SER A 231 -5.98 -33.65 -4.21
C SER A 231 -7.01 -33.13 -5.23
N TYR A 232 -6.54 -32.63 -6.38
CA TYR A 232 -7.39 -31.93 -7.36
C TYR A 232 -7.30 -32.55 -8.76
N VAL A 233 -8.36 -32.35 -9.55
CA VAL A 233 -8.40 -32.69 -10.97
C VAL A 233 -7.64 -31.62 -11.75
N VAL A 234 -6.33 -31.82 -11.84
CA VAL A 234 -5.37 -30.88 -12.44
C VAL A 234 -4.32 -31.63 -13.25
N GLU A 235 -3.99 -31.10 -14.43
CA GLU A 235 -2.85 -31.52 -15.22
C GLU A 235 -1.61 -30.72 -14.83
N VAL A 236 -0.48 -31.41 -14.65
CA VAL A 236 0.78 -30.77 -14.24
C VAL A 236 1.83 -31.03 -15.32
N ASP A 237 2.36 -29.94 -15.87
CA ASP A 237 3.55 -29.96 -16.74
C ASP A 237 4.77 -29.49 -15.94
N ARG A 238 5.85 -30.26 -15.97
CA ARG A 238 7.11 -29.95 -15.27
C ARG A 238 8.21 -29.70 -16.28
N GLN A 239 8.86 -28.55 -16.15
CA GLN A 239 10.01 -28.17 -16.93
C GLN A 239 11.16 -27.86 -15.97
N SER A 240 12.38 -28.28 -16.32
CA SER A 240 13.57 -27.97 -15.53
C SER A 240 14.71 -27.57 -16.47
N ALA A 241 15.31 -26.43 -16.19
CA ALA A 241 16.44 -25.88 -16.94
C ALA A 241 17.28 -24.98 -16.02
N ASP A 242 18.60 -25.11 -16.08
CA ASP A 242 19.56 -24.18 -15.46
C ASP A 242 19.31 -23.84 -13.98
N GLY A 243 18.87 -24.82 -13.18
CA GLY A 243 18.58 -24.64 -11.75
C GLY A 243 17.22 -24.00 -11.43
N GLU A 244 16.42 -23.69 -12.45
CA GLU A 244 15.00 -23.35 -12.35
C GLU A 244 14.15 -24.61 -12.55
N VAL A 245 13.09 -24.74 -11.76
CA VAL A 245 12.02 -25.73 -11.96
C VAL A 245 10.70 -25.00 -12.10
N ARG A 246 9.99 -25.25 -13.20
CA ARG A 246 8.70 -24.65 -13.49
C ARG A 246 7.61 -25.71 -13.55
N PHE A 247 6.55 -25.49 -12.80
CA PHE A 247 5.33 -26.29 -12.81
C PHE A 247 4.21 -25.46 -13.40
N THR A 248 3.53 -25.97 -14.42
CA THR A 248 2.29 -25.37 -14.92
C THR A 248 1.12 -26.29 -14.63
N LEU A 249 0.24 -25.84 -13.73
CA LEU A 249 -0.93 -26.56 -13.23
C LEU A 249 -2.19 -26.05 -13.96
N ARG A 250 -2.80 -26.92 -14.77
CA ARG A 250 -4.00 -26.61 -15.57
C ARG A 250 -5.20 -27.39 -15.02
N PRO A 251 -6.02 -26.75 -14.17
CA PRO A 251 -7.19 -27.40 -13.60
C PRO A 251 -8.33 -27.45 -14.62
N SER A 252 -9.29 -28.35 -14.41
CA SER A 252 -10.53 -28.38 -15.18
C SER A 252 -11.49 -27.22 -14.86
N SER A 253 -11.33 -26.60 -13.69
CA SER A 253 -12.09 -25.45 -13.21
C SER A 253 -11.19 -24.50 -12.41
N GLY A 254 -11.48 -23.19 -12.46
CA GLY A 254 -10.74 -22.20 -11.68
C GLY A 254 -9.47 -21.68 -12.36
N ALA A 255 -8.63 -21.01 -11.58
CA ALA A 255 -7.44 -20.33 -12.07
C ALA A 255 -6.32 -21.32 -12.44
N THR A 256 -5.73 -21.19 -13.63
CA THR A 256 -4.44 -21.83 -13.93
C THR A 256 -3.36 -21.27 -13.01
N MET A 257 -2.40 -22.08 -12.61
CA MET A 257 -1.30 -21.67 -11.73
C MET A 257 0.05 -22.12 -12.29
N THR A 258 1.03 -21.22 -12.25
CA THR A 258 2.43 -21.52 -12.56
C THR A 258 3.28 -21.26 -11.34
N ILE A 259 4.06 -22.25 -10.92
CA ILE A 259 5.03 -22.14 -9.83
C ILE A 259 6.42 -22.27 -10.45
N THR A 260 7.27 -21.26 -10.26
CA THR A 260 8.65 -21.24 -10.76
C THR A 260 9.59 -21.13 -9.57
N ALA A 261 10.38 -22.17 -9.31
CA ALA A 261 11.26 -22.28 -8.16
C ALA A 261 12.74 -22.23 -8.57
N THR A 262 13.52 -21.41 -7.88
CA THR A 262 14.99 -21.39 -7.89
C THR A 262 15.50 -21.59 -6.46
N LYS A 263 16.82 -21.60 -6.26
CA LYS A 263 17.41 -21.72 -4.91
C LYS A 263 17.16 -20.49 -4.04
N GLU A 264 16.79 -19.37 -4.64
CA GLU A 264 16.66 -18.07 -3.98
C GLU A 264 15.21 -17.65 -3.80
N SER A 265 14.29 -18.15 -4.63
CA SER A 265 12.88 -17.80 -4.53
C SER A 265 11.94 -18.78 -5.23
N VAL A 266 10.67 -18.71 -4.87
CA VAL A 266 9.55 -19.34 -5.56
C VAL A 266 8.58 -18.26 -6.01
N GLN A 267 8.31 -18.20 -7.31
CA GLN A 267 7.38 -17.28 -7.94
C GLN A 267 6.08 -18.00 -8.28
N VAL A 268 4.95 -17.46 -7.83
CA VAL A 268 3.61 -17.98 -8.13
C VAL A 268 2.90 -16.99 -9.04
N ARG A 269 2.42 -17.47 -10.18
CA ARG A 269 1.52 -16.73 -11.08
C ARG A 269 0.22 -17.50 -11.18
N ALA A 270 -0.90 -16.84 -10.99
CA ALA A 270 -2.20 -17.50 -11.10
C ALA A 270 -3.25 -16.61 -11.76
N GLY A 271 -4.30 -17.24 -12.26
CA GLY A 271 -5.42 -16.53 -12.87
C GLY A 271 -4.97 -15.69 -14.06
N ALA A 272 -5.41 -14.43 -14.10
CA ALA A 272 -5.10 -13.52 -15.20
C ALA A 272 -3.88 -12.65 -14.92
N LEU A 273 -3.75 -12.12 -13.69
CA LEU A 273 -2.78 -11.08 -13.34
C LEU A 273 -2.08 -11.33 -12.00
N PHE A 274 -2.54 -12.28 -11.18
CA PHE A 274 -2.01 -12.52 -9.85
C PHE A 274 -0.55 -12.95 -9.89
N ARG A 275 0.24 -12.39 -8.97
CA ARG A 275 1.63 -12.74 -8.74
C ARG A 275 1.94 -12.69 -7.25
N ALA A 276 2.74 -13.63 -6.79
CA ALA A 276 3.35 -13.65 -5.47
C ALA A 276 4.75 -14.23 -5.56
N SER A 277 5.58 -13.91 -4.57
CA SER A 277 6.91 -14.50 -4.41
C SER A 277 7.13 -14.90 -2.97
N ALA A 278 7.86 -16.00 -2.78
CA ALA A 278 8.45 -16.38 -1.50
C ALA A 278 9.98 -16.43 -1.69
N PRO A 279 10.80 -15.71 -0.91
CA PRO A 279 10.38 -14.75 0.12
C PRO A 279 9.59 -13.55 -0.43
N GLU A 280 8.80 -12.90 0.42
CA GLU A 280 8.20 -11.59 0.10
C GLU A 280 9.30 -10.52 -0.02
N CYS A 281 10.31 -10.61 0.83
CA CYS A 281 11.44 -9.70 0.85
C CYS A 281 12.73 -10.41 1.29
N ALA A 282 13.65 -10.62 0.35
CA ALA A 282 14.90 -11.33 0.64
C ALA A 282 15.90 -10.50 1.47
N CYS A 283 15.69 -9.19 1.69
CA CYS A 283 16.71 -8.36 2.32
C CYS A 283 16.92 -8.70 3.81
N ASP A 284 18.12 -8.42 4.31
CA ASP A 284 18.52 -8.72 5.69
C ASP A 284 17.66 -7.97 6.72
N ALA A 285 17.16 -6.78 6.39
CA ALA A 285 16.27 -6.01 7.26
C ALA A 285 14.91 -6.69 7.48
N CYS A 286 14.35 -7.30 6.44
CA CYS A 286 13.07 -8.02 6.51
C CYS A 286 13.17 -9.29 7.36
N ASP A 287 14.39 -9.82 7.52
CA ASP A 287 14.71 -10.95 8.39
C ASP A 287 13.85 -12.21 8.13
N GLU A 288 13.40 -12.37 6.89
CA GLU A 288 12.60 -13.52 6.51
C GLU A 288 13.45 -14.80 6.51
N SER A 289 12.94 -15.85 7.15
CA SER A 289 13.52 -17.19 7.18
C SER A 289 12.92 -18.08 6.09
N ALA A 290 13.50 -19.27 5.88
CA ALA A 290 12.92 -20.25 4.96
C ALA A 290 11.51 -20.67 5.40
N ASP A 291 11.29 -20.85 6.70
CA ASP A 291 10.00 -21.26 7.27
C ASP A 291 8.93 -20.19 7.10
N THR A 292 9.23 -18.93 7.40
CA THR A 292 8.25 -17.84 7.22
C THR A 292 7.91 -17.60 5.75
N ALA A 293 8.91 -17.75 4.87
CA ALA A 293 8.68 -17.68 3.42
C ALA A 293 7.82 -18.85 2.92
N ALA A 294 8.02 -20.05 3.46
CA ALA A 294 7.21 -21.22 3.15
C ALA A 294 5.77 -21.07 3.68
N ASP A 295 5.58 -20.52 4.88
CA ASP A 295 4.24 -20.24 5.42
C ASP A 295 3.45 -19.34 4.45
N HIS A 296 4.08 -18.27 3.96
CA HIS A 296 3.48 -17.39 2.95
C HIS A 296 3.18 -18.13 1.64
N LEU A 297 4.15 -18.91 1.13
CA LEU A 297 3.99 -19.68 -0.11
C LEU A 297 2.80 -20.64 -0.03
N GLU A 298 2.71 -21.40 1.06
CA GLU A 298 1.64 -22.36 1.31
C GLU A 298 0.28 -21.67 1.41
N GLU A 299 0.18 -20.56 2.16
CA GLU A 299 -1.05 -19.79 2.25
C GLU A 299 -1.56 -19.37 0.88
N VAL A 300 -0.66 -18.91 0.00
CA VAL A 300 -0.99 -18.51 -1.37
C VAL A 300 -1.40 -19.70 -2.23
N VAL A 301 -0.55 -20.73 -2.28
CA VAL A 301 -0.71 -21.88 -3.17
C VAL A 301 -1.91 -22.74 -2.78
N LEU A 302 -2.29 -22.80 -1.50
CA LEU A 302 -3.45 -23.54 -1.03
C LEU A 302 -4.76 -22.75 -1.18
N ALA A 303 -4.72 -21.42 -1.05
CA ALA A 303 -5.91 -20.57 -1.17
C ALA A 303 -6.48 -20.52 -2.60
N ILE A 304 -5.60 -20.50 -3.62
CA ILE A 304 -6.02 -20.38 -5.03
C ILE A 304 -6.89 -21.58 -5.47
N PRO A 305 -6.45 -22.84 -5.34
CA PRO A 305 -7.27 -24.00 -5.67
C PRO A 305 -8.56 -24.09 -4.85
N ALA A 306 -8.58 -23.55 -3.64
CA ALA A 306 -9.76 -23.53 -2.80
C ALA A 306 -10.83 -22.51 -3.26
N GLY A 307 -10.56 -21.74 -4.32
CA GLY A 307 -11.46 -20.69 -4.84
C GLY A 307 -11.31 -19.36 -4.10
N GLY A 308 -10.17 -19.15 -3.43
CA GLY A 308 -9.93 -17.95 -2.63
C GLY A 308 -9.38 -16.77 -3.42
N LEU A 309 -9.08 -16.91 -4.71
CA LEU A 309 -8.55 -15.84 -5.53
C LEU A 309 -9.67 -15.01 -6.17
N ARG A 310 -9.62 -13.69 -5.92
CA ARG A 310 -10.39 -12.68 -6.64
C ARG A 310 -9.45 -11.78 -7.42
N GLU A 311 -9.81 -11.50 -8.67
CA GLU A 311 -9.13 -10.51 -9.49
C GLU A 311 -10.16 -9.59 -10.16
N VAL A 312 -9.95 -8.29 -10.02
CA VAL A 312 -10.76 -7.27 -10.69
C VAL A 312 -9.83 -6.36 -11.46
N PHE A 313 -10.01 -6.30 -12.77
CA PHE A 313 -9.28 -5.39 -13.66
C PHE A 313 -10.11 -5.11 -14.92
N PRO A 314 -10.15 -3.86 -15.41
CA PRO A 314 -9.56 -2.66 -14.82
C PRO A 314 -10.45 -2.08 -13.71
N VAL A 315 -9.83 -1.59 -12.63
CA VAL A 315 -10.48 -0.74 -11.62
C VAL A 315 -10.23 0.72 -11.98
N GLY A 316 -11.31 1.48 -12.09
CA GLY A 316 -11.22 2.92 -12.26
C GLY A 316 -10.62 3.40 -13.57
N ARG A 317 -10.37 4.71 -13.60
CA ARG A 317 -9.77 5.40 -14.75
C ARG A 317 -8.29 5.09 -14.92
N ARG A 318 -7.58 4.83 -13.81
CA ARG A 318 -6.15 4.44 -13.84
C ARG A 318 -5.94 2.99 -14.25
N ARG A 319 -7.01 2.23 -14.49
CA ARG A 319 -6.97 0.80 -14.84
C ARG A 319 -6.11 0.01 -13.86
N TRP A 320 -6.39 0.16 -12.58
CA TRP A 320 -5.69 -0.59 -11.55
C TRP A 320 -6.16 -2.04 -11.51
N GLN A 321 -5.28 -2.90 -11.01
CA GLN A 321 -5.60 -4.26 -10.62
C GLN A 321 -5.99 -4.26 -9.15
N HIS A 322 -7.06 -4.97 -8.81
CA HIS A 322 -7.38 -5.33 -7.44
C HIS A 322 -7.34 -6.84 -7.29
N VAL A 323 -6.63 -7.29 -6.26
CA VAL A 323 -6.51 -8.69 -5.88
C VAL A 323 -7.05 -8.87 -4.47
N GLN A 324 -7.83 -9.90 -4.27
CA GLN A 324 -8.18 -10.39 -2.94
C GLN A 324 -7.85 -11.88 -2.86
N LEU A 325 -7.26 -12.29 -1.75
CA LEU A 325 -6.94 -13.68 -1.48
C LEU A 325 -7.56 -14.09 -0.14
N LEU A 326 -8.60 -14.90 -0.20
CA LEU A 326 -9.20 -15.53 0.96
C LEU A 326 -8.41 -16.79 1.32
N ARG A 327 -7.94 -16.84 2.56
CA ARG A 327 -7.16 -17.95 3.09
C ARG A 327 -8.05 -18.75 4.04
N ARG A 328 -7.55 -19.89 4.51
CA ARG A 328 -8.25 -20.66 5.54
C ARG A 328 -8.50 -19.82 6.79
N GLU A 329 -7.52 -19.00 7.14
CA GLU A 329 -7.58 -18.07 8.27
C GLU A 329 -7.32 -16.65 7.74
N GLY A 330 -8.40 -15.87 7.63
CA GLY A 330 -8.31 -14.48 7.21
C GLY A 330 -8.31 -14.24 5.69
N ALA A 331 -8.04 -12.99 5.33
CA ALA A 331 -8.06 -12.51 3.96
C ALA A 331 -7.05 -11.36 3.79
N GLY A 332 -6.38 -11.32 2.65
CA GLY A 332 -5.58 -10.19 2.21
C GLY A 332 -6.21 -9.54 0.99
N SER A 333 -6.06 -8.23 0.85
CA SER A 333 -6.39 -7.53 -0.39
C SER A 333 -5.31 -6.51 -0.73
N SER A 334 -5.00 -6.39 -2.01
CA SER A 334 -4.09 -5.39 -2.54
C SER A 334 -4.67 -4.78 -3.81
N GLY A 335 -4.12 -3.64 -4.19
CA GLY A 335 -4.25 -3.19 -5.56
C GLY A 335 -3.46 -1.93 -5.85
N GLY A 336 -3.44 -1.61 -7.13
CA GLY A 336 -2.54 -0.62 -7.69
C GLY A 336 -2.34 -0.85 -9.18
N PRO A 337 -1.30 -0.26 -9.79
CA PRO A 337 -1.02 -0.50 -11.20
C PRO A 337 -0.74 -1.99 -11.46
N PRO A 338 -1.11 -2.53 -12.63
CA PRO A 338 -0.68 -3.87 -13.02
C PRO A 338 0.84 -3.92 -13.16
N ASP A 339 1.40 -5.13 -13.17
CA ASP A 339 2.83 -5.35 -13.41
C ASP A 339 3.29 -4.62 -14.70
N PRO A 340 4.28 -3.71 -14.61
CA PRO A 340 4.74 -2.92 -15.76
C PRO A 340 5.36 -3.76 -16.89
N HIS A 341 5.70 -5.03 -16.63
CA HIS A 341 6.23 -5.94 -17.63
C HIS A 341 5.14 -6.64 -18.47
N LEU A 342 3.85 -6.44 -18.14
CA LEU A 342 2.74 -6.97 -18.94
C LEU A 342 2.54 -6.16 -20.22
N SER A 343 2.41 -6.85 -21.35
CA SER A 343 2.04 -6.26 -22.63
C SER A 343 0.58 -5.81 -22.67
N ALA A 344 0.27 -4.89 -23.58
CA ALA A 344 -1.10 -4.45 -23.81
C ALA A 344 -2.04 -5.61 -24.16
N SER A 345 -1.57 -6.58 -24.96
CA SER A 345 -2.34 -7.78 -25.31
C SER A 345 -2.62 -8.69 -24.12
N GLU A 346 -1.67 -8.83 -23.18
CA GLU A 346 -1.90 -9.60 -21.95
C GLU A 346 -2.95 -8.91 -21.06
N LEU A 347 -2.91 -7.59 -20.96
CA LEU A 347 -3.91 -6.83 -20.21
C LEU A 347 -5.29 -6.91 -20.87
N GLU A 348 -5.39 -6.85 -22.19
CA GLU A 348 -6.66 -7.03 -22.92
C GLU A 348 -7.22 -8.44 -22.71
N HIS A 349 -6.38 -9.46 -22.79
CA HIS A 349 -6.78 -10.83 -22.49
C HIS A 349 -7.27 -10.99 -21.04
N ALA A 350 -6.62 -10.32 -20.09
CA ALA A 350 -7.08 -10.30 -18.70
C ALA A 350 -8.46 -9.63 -18.56
N VAL A 351 -8.72 -8.51 -19.26
CA VAL A 351 -10.05 -7.88 -19.25
C VAL A 351 -11.13 -8.86 -19.72
N ASP A 352 -10.91 -9.53 -20.84
CA ASP A 352 -11.89 -10.46 -21.40
C ASP A 352 -12.10 -11.68 -20.50
N THR A 353 -11.02 -12.20 -19.90
CA THR A 353 -11.07 -13.33 -18.96
C THR A 353 -11.87 -12.97 -17.70
N LEU A 354 -11.53 -11.84 -17.06
CA LEU A 354 -12.12 -11.45 -15.79
C LEU A 354 -13.58 -10.99 -15.92
N ARG A 355 -14.00 -10.50 -17.10
CA ARG A 355 -15.40 -10.18 -17.39
C ARG A 355 -16.31 -11.40 -17.28
N GLY A 356 -15.78 -12.60 -17.50
CA GLY A 356 -16.53 -13.85 -17.38
C GLY A 356 -16.71 -14.36 -15.95
N LEU A 357 -16.03 -13.77 -14.97
CA LEU A 357 -16.08 -14.21 -13.58
C LEU A 357 -17.20 -13.54 -12.79
N ASP A 358 -17.78 -14.26 -11.83
CA ASP A 358 -18.74 -13.68 -10.89
C ASP A 358 -18.01 -12.76 -9.91
N ARG A 359 -18.14 -11.45 -10.13
CA ARG A 359 -17.48 -10.38 -9.35
C ARG A 359 -15.97 -10.55 -9.19
N GLY A 360 -15.33 -11.18 -10.17
CA GLY A 360 -13.89 -11.41 -10.20
C GLY A 360 -13.41 -12.64 -9.44
N TRP A 361 -14.30 -13.44 -8.84
CA TRP A 361 -13.92 -14.65 -8.12
C TRP A 361 -13.61 -15.79 -9.08
N TRP A 362 -12.42 -16.37 -8.94
CA TRP A 362 -12.09 -17.61 -9.61
C TRP A 362 -12.78 -18.79 -8.92
N PRO A 363 -13.42 -19.70 -9.68
CA PRO A 363 -13.97 -20.92 -9.11
C PRO A 363 -12.90 -21.76 -8.41
N ALA A 364 -13.32 -22.53 -7.40
CA ALA A 364 -12.46 -23.56 -6.82
C ALA A 364 -12.10 -24.62 -7.88
N TRP A 365 -10.92 -25.20 -7.73
CA TRP A 365 -10.51 -26.37 -8.48
C TRP A 365 -11.37 -27.56 -8.08
N THR A 366 -11.66 -28.43 -9.04
CA THR A 366 -12.43 -29.64 -8.78
C THR A 366 -11.59 -30.59 -7.94
N LEU A 367 -12.07 -30.96 -6.74
CA LEU A 367 -11.46 -31.97 -5.90
C LEU A 367 -11.57 -33.34 -6.56
N ARG A 368 -10.57 -34.21 -6.37
CA ARG A 368 -10.70 -35.62 -6.72
C ARG A 368 -11.66 -36.29 -5.73
N GLU A 369 -12.54 -37.13 -6.24
CA GLU A 369 -13.26 -38.08 -5.40
C GLU A 369 -12.24 -39.12 -4.90
N ASN A 370 -12.14 -39.28 -3.59
CA ASN A 370 -11.30 -40.31 -2.97
C ASN A 370 -11.97 -41.69 -3.04
#